data_AF-A0A0G1BBB3-F1
#
_entry.id   AF-A0A0G1BBB3-F1
#
_cell.length_a   1.000
_cell.length_b   1.000
_cell.length_c   1.000
_cell.angle_alpha   90.00
_cell.angle_beta   90.00
_cell.angle_gamma   90.00
#
_symmetry.space_group_name_H-M   'P 1'
#
loop_
_entity.id
_entity.type
_entity.pdbx_description
1 polymer ?
#
loop_
_entity_poly.entity_id
_entity_poly.type
_entity_poly.pdbx_seq_one_letter_code
_entity_poly.pdbx_strand_id
1 'polypeptide(L)'
;MNQIILFRFHSHYDVCKERVRIIKHFNPNIPIYALFGGDKSDWEVVKKYFRDSPLEEIQISTNEDRYWKWLHPEHTLREWYQLHGHKLKFDLKIGGDE
;
A
#
# COMPACT_ATOMS: atom_id res chain seq x y z
N MET A 1 -6.46 19.80 -2.60
CA MET A 1 -6.82 18.55 -1.90
C MET A 1 -5.57 17.70 -1.84
N ASN A 2 -5.08 17.38 -0.65
CA ASN A 2 -3.90 16.54 -0.43
C ASN A 2 -4.32 15.08 -0.58
N GLN A 3 -3.82 14.43 -1.62
CA GLN A 3 -4.17 13.04 -1.94
C GLN A 3 -2.96 12.14 -1.81
N ILE A 4 -3.21 10.90 -1.44
CA ILE A 4 -2.24 9.81 -1.45
C ILE A 4 -2.91 8.60 -2.12
N ILE A 5 -2.10 7.67 -2.63
CA ILE A 5 -2.58 6.35 -3.06
C ILE A 5 -1.97 5.31 -2.13
N LEU A 6 -2.80 4.45 -1.56
CA LEU A 6 -2.35 3.26 -0.86
C LEU A 6 -2.58 2.03 -1.76
N PHE A 7 -1.49 1.50 -2.32
CA PHE A 7 -1.52 0.34 -3.20
C PHE A 7 -1.37 -0.96 -2.41
N ARG A 8 -2.45 -1.73 -2.28
CA ARG A 8 -2.42 -3.03 -1.60
C ARG A 8 -2.13 -4.17 -2.58
N PHE A 9 -1.19 -5.04 -2.24
CA PHE A 9 -0.84 -6.20 -3.05
C PHE A 9 -0.35 -7.37 -2.20
N HIS A 10 -0.34 -8.59 -2.75
CA HIS A 10 0.06 -9.79 -1.99
C HIS A 10 0.79 -10.85 -2.83
N SER A 11 0.91 -10.68 -4.15
CA SER A 11 1.56 -11.63 -5.08
C SER A 11 1.86 -10.94 -6.43
N HIS A 12 2.48 -11.67 -7.37
CA HIS A 12 2.75 -11.22 -8.75
C HIS A 12 3.52 -9.88 -8.81
N TYR A 13 4.73 -9.86 -8.26
CA TYR A 13 5.49 -8.64 -8.00
C TYR A 13 5.79 -7.82 -9.26
N ASP A 14 6.05 -8.46 -10.41
CA ASP A 14 6.22 -7.78 -11.70
C ASP A 14 4.98 -7.00 -12.12
N VAL A 15 3.82 -7.66 -12.08
CA VAL A 15 2.54 -7.06 -12.44
C VAL A 15 2.24 -5.90 -11.50
N CYS A 16 2.51 -6.06 -10.21
CA CYS A 16 2.30 -5.01 -9.22
C CYS A 16 3.25 -3.81 -9.43
N LYS A 17 4.53 -4.06 -9.71
CA LYS A 17 5.51 -3.01 -10.01
C LYS A 17 5.14 -2.22 -11.25
N GLU A 18 4.66 -2.89 -12.29
CA GLU A 18 4.20 -2.22 -13.51
C GLU A 18 2.92 -1.42 -13.28
N ARG A 19 1.96 -1.95 -12.53
CA ARG A 19 0.76 -1.20 -12.12
C ARG A 19 1.11 0.08 -11.38
N VAL A 20 2.07 0.01 -10.45
CA VAL A 20 2.55 1.19 -9.71
C VAL A 20 3.16 2.22 -10.66
N ARG A 21 3.96 1.79 -11.66
CA ARG A 21 4.52 2.71 -12.68
C ARG A 21 3.43 3.38 -13.50
N ILE A 22 2.42 2.63 -13.94
CA ILE A 22 1.28 3.17 -14.70
C ILE A 22 0.51 4.17 -13.83
N ILE A 23 0.22 3.84 -12.58
CA ILE A 23 -0.46 4.76 -11.65
C ILE A 23 0.35 6.05 -11.50
N LYS A 24 1.67 5.96 -11.30
CA LYS A 24 2.54 7.13 -11.18
C LYS A 24 2.60 7.96 -12.45
N HIS A 25 2.60 7.32 -13.63
CA HIS A 25 2.61 8.01 -14.92
C HIS A 25 1.39 8.93 -15.08
N PHE A 26 0.19 8.44 -14.75
CA PHE A 26 -1.03 9.24 -14.84
C PHE A 26 -1.26 10.16 -13.62
N ASN A 27 -0.54 9.93 -12.52
CA ASN A 27 -0.66 10.71 -11.28
C ASN A 27 0.72 11.14 -10.77
N PRO A 28 1.50 11.94 -11.54
CA PRO A 28 2.91 12.19 -11.24
C PRO A 28 3.14 12.84 -9.88
N ASN A 29 2.18 13.66 -9.42
CA ASN A 29 2.29 14.44 -8.19
C ASN A 29 1.64 13.76 -6.98
N ILE A 30 0.99 12.60 -7.16
CA ILE A 30 0.36 11.88 -6.04
C ILE A 30 1.39 10.89 -5.48
N PRO A 31 1.75 10.97 -4.19
CA PRO A 31 2.60 9.98 -3.54
C PRO A 31 1.88 8.64 -3.43
N ILE A 32 2.62 7.55 -3.66
CA ILE A 32 2.10 6.19 -3.64
C ILE A 32 2.80 5.42 -2.52
N TYR A 33 2.02 4.99 -1.54
CA TYR A 33 2.46 4.06 -0.49
C TYR A 33 1.95 2.66 -0.83
N ALA A 34 2.55 1.63 -0.27
CA ALA A 34 2.07 0.27 -0.50
C ALA A 34 1.94 -0.55 0.78
N LEU A 35 0.90 -1.40 0.80
CA LEU A 35 0.63 -2.34 1.87
C LEU A 35 0.73 -3.77 1.33
N PHE A 36 1.76 -4.48 1.75
CA PHE A 36 1.98 -5.87 1.42
C PHE A 36 1.15 -6.79 2.33
N GLY A 37 0.23 -7.52 1.72
CA GLY A 37 -0.65 -8.49 2.36
C GLY A 37 -0.22 -9.95 2.15
N GLY A 38 0.99 -10.20 1.65
CA GLY A 38 1.51 -11.55 1.42
C GLY A 38 2.16 -12.18 2.66
N ASP A 39 2.93 -13.24 2.42
CA ASP A 39 3.63 -13.98 3.46
C ASP A 39 4.81 -13.18 4.02
N LYS A 40 5.05 -13.23 5.33
CA LYS A 40 6.17 -12.53 5.96
C LYS A 40 7.53 -13.06 5.49
N SER A 41 7.62 -14.34 5.12
CA SER A 41 8.83 -14.93 4.55
C SER A 41 9.26 -14.28 3.22
N ASP A 42 8.31 -13.72 2.46
CA ASP A 42 8.58 -13.01 1.21
C ASP A 42 9.04 -11.55 1.42
N TRP A 43 9.03 -11.04 2.66
CA TRP A 43 9.18 -9.61 2.92
C TRP A 43 10.51 -9.03 2.41
N GLU A 44 11.62 -9.72 2.65
CA GLU A 44 12.94 -9.28 2.16
C GLU A 44 13.00 -9.28 0.63
N VAL A 45 12.35 -10.24 -0.02
CA VAL A 45 12.25 -10.31 -1.48
C VAL A 45 11.45 -9.13 -2.02
N VAL A 46 10.30 -8.83 -1.40
CA VAL A 46 9.43 -7.70 -1.79
C VAL A 46 10.18 -6.36 -1.67
N LYS A 47 10.85 -6.11 -0.55
CA LYS A 47 11.66 -4.88 -0.39
C LYS A 47 12.72 -4.74 -1.48
N LYS A 48 13.38 -5.83 -1.87
CA LYS A 48 14.36 -5.82 -2.96
C LYS A 48 13.69 -5.55 -4.30
N TYR A 49 12.54 -6.17 -4.58
CA TYR A 49 11.84 -6.07 -5.86
C TYR A 49 11.37 -4.65 -6.17
N PHE A 50 10.90 -3.95 -5.15
CA PHE A 50 10.33 -2.61 -5.25
C PHE A 50 11.29 -1.48 -4.89
N ARG A 51 12.58 -1.78 -4.62
CA ARG A 51 13.60 -0.77 -4.31
C ARG A 51 13.65 0.36 -5.35
N ASP A 52 13.54 0.02 -6.63
CA ASP A 52 13.57 0.97 -7.74
C ASP A 52 12.16 1.26 -8.29
N SER A 53 11.13 1.13 -7.46
CA SER A 53 9.76 1.51 -7.80
C SER A 53 9.48 2.94 -7.36
N PRO A 54 8.46 3.63 -7.92
CA PRO A 54 8.12 4.98 -7.50
C PRO A 54 7.25 5.02 -6.23
N LEU A 55 7.39 4.02 -5.35
CA LEU A 55 6.73 3.98 -4.06
C LEU A 55 7.52 4.83 -3.06
N GLU A 56 6.81 5.59 -2.24
CA GLU A 56 7.39 6.33 -1.12
C GLU A 56 7.84 5.37 -0.01
N GLU A 57 6.98 4.41 0.33
CA GLU A 57 7.25 3.40 1.35
C GLU A 57 6.37 2.16 1.13
N ILE A 58 6.86 1.02 1.61
CA ILE A 58 6.11 -0.24 1.64
C ILE A 58 6.09 -0.74 3.06
N GLN A 59 4.91 -1.11 3.54
CA GLN A 59 4.73 -1.74 4.83
C GLN A 59 4.09 -3.11 4.69
N ILE A 60 4.29 -3.97 5.69
CA ILE A 60 3.61 -5.25 5.83
C ILE A 60 2.75 -5.21 7.10
N SER A 61 1.56 -5.81 7.05
CA SER A 61 0.75 -6.01 8.24
C SER A 61 1.49 -6.86 9.28
N THR A 62 1.29 -6.61 10.58
CA THR A 62 1.97 -7.39 11.63
C THR A 62 1.41 -8.79 11.79
N ASN A 63 0.19 -9.04 11.32
CA ASN A 63 -0.35 -10.40 11.26
C ASN A 63 0.56 -11.25 10.35
N GLU A 64 0.83 -12.50 10.68
CA GLU A 64 1.70 -13.34 9.85
C GLU A 64 0.90 -14.15 8.81
N ASP A 65 -0.38 -14.38 9.06
CA ASP A 65 -1.25 -15.19 8.21
C ASP A 65 -1.70 -14.41 6.96
N ARG A 66 -1.21 -14.86 5.81
CA ARG A 66 -1.57 -14.33 4.49
C ARG A 66 -3.07 -14.46 4.18
N TYR A 67 -3.69 -15.59 4.53
CA TYR A 67 -5.12 -15.81 4.27
C TYR A 67 -5.97 -14.89 5.15
N TRP A 68 -5.58 -14.72 6.41
CA TRP A 68 -6.23 -13.75 7.29
C TRP A 68 -6.13 -12.32 6.76
N LYS A 69 -4.92 -11.88 6.34
CA LYS A 69 -4.75 -10.55 5.72
C LYS A 69 -5.63 -10.36 4.51
N TRP A 70 -5.77 -11.40 3.67
CA TRP A 70 -6.62 -11.37 2.49
C TRP A 70 -8.10 -11.23 2.85
N LEU A 71 -8.56 -12.00 3.85
CA LEU A 71 -9.95 -12.02 4.32
C LEU A 71 -10.37 -10.73 5.05
N HIS A 72 -9.43 -10.05 5.71
CA HIS A 72 -9.68 -8.88 6.55
C HIS A 72 -8.94 -7.61 6.07
N PRO A 73 -9.19 -7.13 4.83
CA PRO A 73 -8.49 -5.98 4.28
C PRO A 73 -8.67 -4.71 5.14
N GLU A 74 -9.84 -4.50 5.73
CA GLU A 74 -10.14 -3.38 6.62
C GLU A 74 -9.29 -3.39 7.89
N HIS A 75 -8.99 -4.56 8.45
CA HIS A 75 -8.09 -4.67 9.59
C HIS A 75 -6.66 -4.29 9.20
N THR A 76 -6.18 -4.78 8.04
CA THR A 76 -4.85 -4.42 7.55
C THR A 76 -4.73 -2.93 7.22
N LEU A 77 -5.80 -2.31 6.72
CA LEU A 77 -5.86 -0.87 6.45
C LEU A 77 -5.89 -0.05 7.74
N ARG A 78 -6.71 -0.45 8.72
CA ARG A 78 -6.77 0.18 10.04
C ARG A 78 -5.40 0.16 10.72
N GLU A 79 -4.75 -1.00 10.72
CA GLU A 79 -3.41 -1.17 11.27
C GLU A 79 -2.41 -0.25 10.57
N TRP A 80 -2.38 -0.26 9.23
CA TRP A 80 -1.52 0.63 8.45
C TRP A 80 -1.73 2.09 8.82
N TYR A 81 -2.98 2.54 8.96
CA TYR A 81 -3.29 3.91 9.36
C TYR A 81 -2.78 4.20 10.79
N GLN A 82 -3.03 3.30 11.73
CA GLN A 82 -2.59 3.45 13.13
C GLN A 82 -1.06 3.49 13.29
N LEU A 83 -0.31 2.79 12.44
CA LEU A 83 1.15 2.73 12.55
C LEU A 83 1.86 3.78 11.68
N HIS A 84 1.35 4.03 10.48
CA HIS A 84 2.01 4.83 9.44
C HIS A 84 1.11 5.95 8.91
N GLY A 85 -0.10 5.61 8.46
CA GLY A 85 -0.95 6.54 7.72
C GLY A 85 -1.33 7.82 8.47
N HIS A 86 -1.59 7.76 9.78
CA HIS A 86 -1.96 8.94 10.59
C HIS A 86 -0.86 10.01 10.66
N LYS A 87 0.38 9.68 10.30
CA LYS A 87 1.52 10.63 10.26
C LYS A 87 1.59 11.38 8.93
N LEU A 88 0.86 10.91 7.91
CA LEU A 88 0.84 11.49 6.58
C LEU A 88 -0.19 12.63 6.51
N LYS A 89 0.11 13.66 5.72
CA LYS A 89 -0.83 14.76 5.46
C LYS A 89 -1.65 14.45 4.21
N PHE A 90 -2.89 13.98 4.39
CA PHE A 90 -3.84 13.79 3.31
C PHE A 90 -5.26 14.10 3.77
N ASP A 91 -6.10 14.52 2.84
CA ASP A 91 -7.49 14.85 3.09
C ASP A 91 -8.31 13.56 3.03
N LEU A 92 -9.10 13.29 4.08
CA LEU A 92 -10.07 12.21 4.09
C LEU A 92 -11.37 12.73 3.49
N LYS A 93 -11.75 12.22 2.31
CA LYS A 93 -13.09 12.48 1.78
C LYS A 93 -14.08 11.56 2.51
N ILE A 94 -14.75 12.09 3.53
CA ILE A 94 -15.91 11.44 4.15
C ILE A 94 -17.08 11.71 3.20
N GLY A 95 -17.68 10.65 2.63
CA GLY A 95 -18.86 10.82 1.79
C GLY A 95 -20.06 11.27 2.64
N GLY A 96 -20.66 12.39 2.27
CA GLY A 96 -21.84 12.99 2.89
C GLY A 96 -21.99 14.44 2.40
N ASP A 97 -23.20 14.78 1.96
CA ASP A 97 -23.68 16.06 1.41
C ASP A 97 -23.59 16.19 -0.13
N GLU A 98 -24.26 15.27 -0.83
CA GLU A 98 -25.14 15.60 -1.98
C GLU A 98 -26.48 14.86 -1.80
#